data_AF-A0A425CHG5-F1
#
_entry.id   AF-A0A425CHG5-F1
#
_cell.length_a   1.000
_cell.length_b   1.000
_cell.length_c   1.000
_cell.angle_alpha   90.00
_cell.angle_beta   90.00
_cell.angle_gamma   90.00
#
_symmetry.space_group_name_H-M   'P 1'
#
loop_
_entity.id
_entity.type
_entity.pdbx_description
1 polymer ?
#
loop_
_entity_poly.entity_id
_entity_poly.type
_entity_poly.pdbx_seq_one_letter_code
_entity_poly.pdbx_strand_id
1 'polypeptide(L)'
;MASGETGILAGLLPALTEQIAESVVEVTGEVENALHQKLESTGSKKKQAKQLNAVAKSSGKYMAKVHRAFEKNFEKFELYVRRNIVLVPDALADEVAQIRAERQQKDGESERIRQEEEEDLALLSKEEREEREVDAQLETLRLKLRDLTVANQRLELEQKALHERTQHFRDLVTRVAFLDDIPERAILPLKRTAEDISALHEAFIQMDSIQTALEEDSRQYKRSKVATRGTFRNLRKRFTARTAEMTYRTTEDLEELHAKLLTMHSPTKASL
;
A
#
# COMPACT_ATOMS: atom_id res chain seq x y z
N MET A 1 12.49 -54.02 -32.17
CA MET A 1 13.74 -53.59 -32.80
C MET A 1 13.83 -52.09 -32.64
N ALA A 2 14.68 -51.63 -31.73
CA ALA A 2 14.93 -50.21 -31.49
C ALA A 2 15.95 -49.74 -32.53
N SER A 3 15.48 -49.18 -33.64
CA SER A 3 16.33 -48.38 -34.53
C SER A 3 16.72 -47.13 -33.75
N GLY A 4 17.98 -47.05 -33.34
CA GLY A 4 18.53 -45.89 -32.65
C GLY A 4 18.23 -44.61 -33.41
N GLU A 5 17.90 -43.56 -32.65
CA GLU A 5 17.60 -42.22 -33.15
C GLU A 5 18.87 -41.59 -33.75
N THR A 6 19.21 -41.97 -34.99
CA THR A 6 20.33 -41.39 -35.73
C THR A 6 19.79 -40.45 -36.80
N GLY A 7 19.47 -39.22 -36.41
CA GLY A 7 19.04 -38.17 -37.32
C GLY A 7 19.24 -36.79 -36.72
N ILE A 8 19.34 -35.76 -37.57
CA ILE A 8 19.59 -34.35 -37.20
C ILE A 8 18.58 -33.85 -36.13
N LEU A 9 17.40 -34.47 -36.05
CA LEU A 9 16.32 -34.10 -35.13
C LEU A 9 16.18 -35.01 -33.90
N ALA A 10 17.07 -35.99 -33.71
CA ALA A 10 16.99 -36.98 -32.62
C ALA A 10 16.97 -36.33 -31.22
N GLY A 11 17.67 -35.20 -31.03
CA GLY A 11 17.59 -34.42 -29.79
C GLY A 11 16.61 -33.25 -29.83
N LEU A 12 16.31 -32.71 -31.03
CA LEU A 12 15.49 -31.50 -31.17
C LEU A 12 14.01 -31.77 -30.85
N LEU A 13 13.46 -32.87 -31.36
CA LEU A 13 12.04 -33.18 -31.18
C LEU A 13 11.69 -33.43 -29.70
N PRO A 14 12.45 -34.28 -28.96
CA PRO A 14 12.25 -34.42 -27.52
C PRO A 14 12.39 -33.11 -26.74
N ALA A 15 13.44 -32.32 -27.02
CA ALA A 15 13.67 -31.03 -26.34
C ALA A 15 12.54 -30.01 -26.63
N LEU A 16 11.99 -30.00 -27.84
CA LEU A 16 10.86 -29.15 -28.19
C LEU A 16 9.60 -29.54 -27.42
N THR A 17 9.35 -30.84 -27.21
CA THR A 17 8.23 -31.32 -26.36
C THR A 17 8.37 -30.85 -24.92
N GLU A 18 9.59 -30.92 -24.37
CA GLU A 18 9.86 -30.49 -22.99
C GLU A 18 9.66 -28.98 -22.83
N GLN A 19 10.17 -28.18 -23.76
CA GLN A 19 9.93 -26.73 -23.80
C GLN A 19 8.44 -26.37 -23.92
N ILE A 20 7.67 -27.12 -24.73
CA ILE A 20 6.22 -26.90 -24.85
C ILE A 20 5.53 -27.24 -23.52
N ALA A 21 5.94 -28.31 -22.83
CA ALA A 21 5.37 -28.67 -21.53
C ALA A 21 5.65 -27.58 -20.48
N GLU A 22 6.88 -27.06 -20.41
CA GLU A 22 7.25 -25.94 -19.55
C GLU A 22 6.43 -24.67 -19.87
N SER A 23 6.31 -24.33 -21.15
CA SER A 23 5.52 -23.18 -21.60
C SER A 23 4.03 -23.30 -21.22
N VAL A 24 3.44 -24.50 -21.30
CA VAL A 24 2.06 -24.72 -20.86
C VAL A 24 1.90 -24.45 -19.36
N VAL A 25 2.90 -24.81 -18.54
CA VAL A 25 2.92 -24.54 -17.09
C VAL A 25 2.99 -23.04 -16.80
N GLU A 26 3.83 -22.30 -17.52
CA GLU A 26 3.92 -20.85 -17.39
C GLU A 26 2.60 -20.17 -17.75
N VAL A 27 2.01 -20.54 -18.90
CA VAL A 27 0.74 -19.98 -19.37
C VAL A 27 -0.42 -20.34 -18.44
N THR A 28 -0.40 -21.48 -17.74
CA THR A 28 -1.37 -21.75 -16.64
C THR A 28 -1.33 -20.67 -15.57
N GLY A 29 -0.13 -20.31 -15.12
CA GLY A 29 0.07 -19.32 -14.06
C GLY A 29 -0.37 -17.92 -14.52
N GLU A 30 -0.07 -17.56 -15.76
CA GLU A 30 -0.52 -16.30 -16.35
C GLU A 30 -2.05 -16.22 -16.47
N VAL A 31 -2.70 -17.29 -16.95
CA VAL A 31 -4.16 -17.33 -17.07
C VAL A 31 -4.82 -17.27 -15.70
N GLU A 32 -4.28 -17.98 -14.71
CA GLU A 32 -4.76 -17.90 -13.34
C GLU A 32 -4.63 -16.47 -12.78
N ASN A 33 -3.47 -15.84 -12.92
CA ASN A 33 -3.25 -14.47 -12.47
C ASN A 33 -4.14 -13.45 -13.17
N ALA A 34 -4.34 -13.60 -14.49
CA ALA A 34 -5.22 -12.74 -15.27
C ALA A 34 -6.69 -12.90 -14.84
N LEU A 35 -7.13 -14.12 -14.54
CA LEU A 35 -8.46 -14.37 -14.00
C LEU A 35 -8.62 -13.80 -12.58
N HIS A 36 -7.61 -13.93 -11.73
CA HIS A 36 -7.61 -13.33 -10.38
C HIS A 36 -7.70 -11.81 -10.42
N GLN A 37 -7.02 -11.15 -11.37
CA GLN A 37 -7.09 -9.69 -11.54
C GLN A 37 -8.44 -9.20 -12.08
N LYS A 38 -9.11 -9.98 -12.94
CA LYS A 38 -10.41 -9.62 -13.52
C LYS A 38 -11.60 -9.92 -12.59
N LEU A 39 -11.41 -10.72 -11.55
CA LEU A 39 -12.45 -11.02 -10.59
C LEU A 39 -12.62 -9.86 -9.61
N GLU A 40 -13.84 -9.35 -9.53
CA GLU A 40 -14.19 -8.31 -8.57
C GLU A 40 -14.03 -8.83 -7.14
N SER A 41 -13.48 -7.96 -6.28
CA SER A 41 -13.32 -8.26 -4.85
C SER A 41 -14.69 -8.42 -4.21
N THR A 42 -15.08 -9.65 -3.87
CA THR A 42 -16.24 -9.85 -3.00
C THR A 42 -15.88 -9.33 -1.62
N GLY A 43 -16.60 -8.34 -1.09
CA GLY A 43 -16.33 -7.71 0.23
C GLY A 43 -16.29 -8.65 1.44
N SER A 44 -16.47 -9.97 1.25
CA SER A 44 -16.21 -11.01 2.24
C SER A 44 -14.98 -11.84 1.86
N LYS A 45 -13.93 -11.76 2.68
CA LYS A 45 -12.66 -12.54 2.52
C LYS A 45 -12.89 -14.04 2.33
N LYS A 46 -13.89 -14.62 3.03
CA LYS A 46 -14.21 -16.05 2.94
C LYS A 46 -14.84 -16.44 1.59
N LYS A 47 -15.63 -15.55 0.99
CA LYS A 47 -16.21 -15.76 -0.34
C LYS A 47 -15.16 -15.57 -1.43
N GLN A 48 -14.31 -14.55 -1.27
CA GLN A 48 -13.20 -14.29 -2.19
C GLN A 48 -12.23 -15.48 -2.24
N ALA A 49 -11.81 -16.00 -1.08
CA ALA A 49 -10.94 -17.18 -1.02
C ALA A 49 -11.56 -18.42 -1.68
N LYS A 50 -12.88 -18.61 -1.59
CA LYS A 50 -13.57 -19.71 -2.29
C LYS A 50 -13.60 -19.50 -3.81
N GLN A 51 -13.80 -18.28 -4.28
CA GLN A 51 -13.76 -17.95 -5.71
C GLN A 51 -12.35 -18.14 -6.29
N LEU A 52 -11.32 -17.61 -5.63
CA LEU A 52 -9.93 -17.79 -6.06
C LEU A 52 -9.53 -19.27 -6.12
N ASN A 53 -9.93 -20.07 -5.12
CA ASN A 53 -9.71 -21.52 -5.15
C ASN A 53 -10.49 -22.24 -6.26
N ALA A 54 -11.70 -21.78 -6.58
CA ALA A 54 -12.46 -22.34 -7.70
C ALA A 54 -11.80 -22.04 -9.04
N VAL A 55 -11.26 -20.82 -9.20
CA VAL A 55 -10.51 -20.37 -10.37
C VAL A 55 -9.28 -21.24 -10.57
N ALA A 56 -8.42 -21.34 -9.56
CA ALA A 56 -7.21 -22.18 -9.60
C ALA A 56 -7.52 -23.65 -9.97
N LYS A 57 -8.58 -24.22 -9.39
CA LYS A 57 -9.02 -25.59 -9.73
C LYS A 57 -9.56 -25.70 -11.16
N SER A 58 -10.26 -24.68 -11.64
CA SER A 58 -10.86 -24.70 -12.98
C SER A 58 -9.83 -24.45 -14.08
N SER A 59 -8.91 -23.49 -13.89
CA SER A 59 -7.79 -23.21 -14.79
C SER A 59 -6.86 -24.41 -14.87
N GLY A 60 -6.48 -25.01 -13.74
CA GLY A 60 -5.66 -26.22 -13.72
C GLY A 60 -6.33 -27.40 -14.46
N LYS A 61 -7.64 -27.61 -14.29
CA LYS A 61 -8.37 -28.66 -15.03
C LYS A 61 -8.45 -28.38 -16.53
N TYR A 62 -8.67 -27.14 -16.93
CA TYR A 62 -8.73 -26.75 -18.33
C TYR A 62 -7.36 -26.96 -19.00
N MET A 63 -6.30 -26.47 -18.37
CA MET A 63 -4.97 -26.56 -18.93
C MET A 63 -4.40 -27.97 -18.91
N ALA A 64 -4.78 -28.83 -17.96
CA ALA A 64 -4.49 -30.25 -18.03
C ALA A 64 -5.11 -30.92 -19.29
N LYS A 65 -6.27 -30.44 -19.76
CA LYS A 65 -6.84 -30.90 -21.04
C LYS A 65 -6.08 -30.35 -22.23
N VAL A 66 -5.66 -29.08 -22.17
CA VAL A 66 -4.84 -28.45 -23.21
C VAL A 66 -3.50 -29.18 -23.35
N HIS A 67 -2.82 -29.48 -22.24
CA HIS A 67 -1.57 -30.24 -22.21
C HIS A 67 -1.74 -31.61 -22.89
N ARG A 68 -2.75 -32.39 -22.47
CA ARG A 68 -3.03 -33.70 -23.08
C ARG A 68 -3.36 -33.61 -24.57
N ALA A 69 -4.05 -32.55 -24.99
CA ALA A 69 -4.33 -32.33 -26.41
C ALA A 69 -3.06 -31.97 -27.18
N PHE A 70 -2.18 -31.17 -26.58
CA PHE A 70 -0.88 -30.81 -27.13
C PHE A 70 0.02 -32.03 -27.26
N GLU A 71 0.21 -32.83 -26.21
CA GLU A 71 0.98 -34.08 -26.24
C GLU A 71 0.51 -34.98 -27.38
N LYS A 72 -0.79 -35.24 -27.46
CA LYS A 72 -1.37 -36.11 -28.50
C LYS A 72 -1.19 -35.54 -29.91
N ASN A 73 -1.28 -34.22 -30.08
CA ASN A 73 -1.07 -33.59 -31.38
C ASN A 73 0.41 -33.55 -31.75
N PHE A 74 1.28 -33.39 -30.76
CA PHE A 74 2.72 -33.36 -30.95
C PHE A 74 3.28 -34.75 -31.25
N GLU A 75 2.77 -35.82 -30.63
CA GLU A 75 3.08 -37.21 -31.02
C GLU A 75 2.76 -37.46 -32.51
N LYS A 76 1.63 -36.92 -33.01
CA LYS A 76 1.28 -37.01 -34.44
C LYS A 76 2.21 -36.19 -35.31
N PHE A 77 2.58 -34.99 -34.85
CA PHE A 77 3.52 -34.13 -35.55
C PHE A 77 4.90 -34.79 -35.64
N GLU A 78 5.42 -35.32 -34.52
CA GLU A 78 6.67 -36.06 -34.45
C GLU A 78 6.65 -37.27 -35.39
N LEU A 79 5.56 -38.03 -35.40
CA LEU A 79 5.38 -39.14 -36.32
C LEU A 79 5.39 -38.68 -37.79
N TYR A 80 4.74 -37.57 -38.11
CA TYR A 80 4.71 -37.00 -39.45
C TYR A 80 6.11 -36.54 -39.89
N VAL A 81 6.83 -35.82 -39.03
CA VAL A 81 8.19 -35.34 -39.29
C VAL A 81 9.12 -36.54 -39.53
N ARG A 82 9.07 -37.55 -38.65
CA ARG A 82 9.87 -38.76 -38.78
C ARG A 82 9.58 -39.54 -40.05
N ARG A 83 8.31 -39.63 -40.48
CA ARG A 83 7.91 -40.41 -41.67
C ARG A 83 8.08 -39.69 -43.00
N ASN A 84 7.90 -38.37 -43.04
CA ASN A 84 7.82 -37.64 -44.30
C ASN A 84 8.98 -36.66 -44.53
N ILE A 85 9.54 -36.09 -43.47
CA ILE A 85 10.59 -35.05 -43.59
C ILE A 85 11.97 -35.66 -43.42
N VAL A 86 12.13 -36.53 -42.40
CA VAL A 86 13.44 -37.08 -42.02
C VAL A 86 13.69 -38.46 -42.64
N LEU A 87 12.63 -39.20 -42.97
CA LEU A 87 12.76 -40.52 -43.59
C LEU A 87 13.39 -40.35 -44.99
N VAL A 88 14.51 -41.02 -45.20
CA VAL A 88 15.09 -41.19 -46.54
C VAL A 88 14.42 -42.41 -47.15
N PRO A 89 13.84 -42.32 -48.36
CA PRO A 89 13.28 -43.48 -49.05
C PRO A 89 14.34 -44.58 -49.22
N ASP A 90 13.97 -45.84 -48.98
CA ASP A 90 14.91 -46.98 -49.00
C ASP A 90 15.71 -47.09 -50.30
N ALA A 91 15.10 -46.71 -51.44
CA ALA A 91 15.74 -46.69 -52.75
C ALA A 91 16.94 -45.71 -52.86
N LEU A 92 16.99 -44.68 -52.02
CA LEU A 92 18.02 -43.65 -52.00
C LEU A 92 18.91 -43.73 -50.74
N ALA A 93 18.67 -44.72 -49.87
CA ALA A 93 19.38 -44.82 -48.59
C ALA A 93 20.90 -44.95 -48.79
N ASP A 94 21.33 -45.74 -49.77
CA ASP A 94 22.75 -45.97 -50.07
C ASP A 94 23.43 -44.74 -50.69
N GLU A 95 22.76 -44.05 -51.62
CA GLU A 95 23.26 -42.81 -52.24
C GLU A 95 23.38 -41.68 -51.21
N VAL A 96 22.37 -41.52 -50.35
CA VAL A 96 22.40 -40.51 -49.29
C VAL A 96 23.43 -40.87 -48.22
N ALA A 97 23.63 -42.15 -47.92
CA ALA A 97 24.70 -42.61 -47.02
C ALA A 97 26.08 -42.30 -47.61
N GLN A 98 26.27 -42.51 -48.92
CA GLN A 98 27.49 -42.12 -49.62
C GLN A 98 27.70 -40.60 -49.59
N ILE A 99 26.70 -39.79 -49.91
CA ILE A 99 26.81 -38.31 -49.87
C ILE A 99 27.14 -37.81 -48.45
N ARG A 100 26.56 -38.44 -47.41
CA ARG A 100 26.86 -38.10 -46.02
C ARG A 100 28.28 -38.52 -45.62
N ALA A 101 28.73 -39.70 -46.05
CA ALA A 101 30.09 -40.16 -45.84
C ALA A 101 31.12 -39.29 -46.57
N GLU A 102 30.83 -38.88 -47.81
CA GLU A 102 31.68 -37.96 -48.58
C GLU A 102 31.76 -36.57 -47.95
N ARG A 103 30.66 -36.04 -47.39
CA ARG A 103 30.71 -34.77 -46.63
C ARG A 103 31.54 -34.88 -45.37
N GLN A 104 31.39 -35.97 -44.61
CA GLN A 104 32.20 -36.20 -43.41
C GLN A 104 33.68 -36.44 -43.75
N GLN A 105 33.97 -37.05 -44.90
CA GLN A 105 35.35 -37.19 -45.40
C GLN A 105 35.93 -35.86 -45.87
N LYS A 106 35.15 -34.97 -46.51
CA LYS A 106 35.60 -33.62 -46.87
C LYS A 106 35.90 -32.75 -45.64
N ASP A 107 35.04 -32.80 -44.63
CA ASP A 107 35.29 -32.12 -43.35
C ASP A 107 36.51 -32.70 -42.60
N GLY A 108 36.83 -33.99 -42.81
CA GLY A 108 38.03 -34.65 -42.27
C GLY A 108 39.29 -34.52 -43.13
N GLU A 109 39.19 -34.29 -44.44
CA GLU A 109 40.30 -33.97 -45.34
C GLU A 109 40.79 -32.54 -45.14
N SER A 110 39.91 -31.62 -44.72
CA SER A 110 40.28 -30.29 -44.23
C SER A 110 41.21 -30.33 -42.99
N GLU A 111 41.24 -31.43 -42.23
CA GLU A 111 42.22 -31.61 -41.15
C GLU A 111 43.54 -32.24 -41.62
N ARG A 112 43.57 -32.92 -42.78
CA ARG A 112 44.77 -33.61 -43.30
C ARG A 112 45.64 -32.75 -44.23
N ILE A 113 45.09 -31.70 -44.82
CA ILE A 113 45.84 -30.76 -45.68
C ILE A 113 46.72 -29.79 -44.84
N ARG A 114 46.62 -29.81 -43.51
CA ARG A 114 47.37 -28.93 -42.59
C ARG A 114 48.85 -29.30 -42.35
N GLN A 115 49.47 -30.18 -43.15
CA GLN A 115 50.85 -30.66 -42.88
C GLN A 115 51.89 -30.44 -43.98
N GLU A 116 51.55 -29.95 -45.16
CA GLU A 116 52.56 -29.64 -46.19
C GLU A 116 52.20 -28.30 -46.84
N GLU A 117 52.91 -27.23 -46.44
CA GLU A 117 53.32 -26.10 -47.29
C GLU A 117 53.93 -24.98 -46.41
N GLU A 118 55.13 -25.26 -45.90
CA GLU A 118 56.14 -24.22 -45.67
C GLU A 118 56.90 -24.04 -47.00
N GLU A 119 56.40 -23.23 -47.93
CA GLU A 119 57.15 -22.57 -49.02
C GLU A 119 56.16 -21.91 -50.00
N ASP A 120 55.59 -20.74 -49.64
CA ASP A 120 55.38 -19.61 -50.57
C ASP A 120 54.48 -18.53 -49.94
N LEU A 121 55.13 -17.56 -49.28
CA LEU A 121 54.50 -16.33 -48.80
C LEU A 121 54.04 -15.37 -49.92
N ALA A 122 53.96 -15.82 -51.18
CA ALA A 122 53.58 -15.00 -52.33
C ALA A 122 52.31 -15.45 -53.07
N LEU A 123 51.79 -16.66 -52.81
CA LEU A 123 50.68 -17.22 -53.58
C LEU A 123 49.60 -17.84 -52.68
N LEU A 124 49.13 -17.09 -51.68
CA LEU A 124 47.93 -17.51 -50.93
C LEU A 124 46.77 -17.76 -51.89
N SER A 125 46.30 -19.00 -51.93
CA SER A 125 45.09 -19.40 -52.64
C SER A 125 43.89 -18.61 -52.09
N LYS A 126 42.84 -18.38 -52.89
CA LYS A 126 41.65 -17.64 -52.41
C LYS A 126 41.05 -18.27 -51.15
N GLU A 127 41.13 -19.60 -51.06
CA GLU A 127 40.59 -20.39 -49.95
C GLU A 127 41.41 -20.18 -48.66
N GLU A 128 42.73 -20.05 -48.76
CA GLU A 128 43.60 -19.78 -47.60
C GLU A 128 43.43 -18.35 -47.06
N ARG A 129 43.09 -17.39 -47.94
CA ARG A 129 42.74 -16.04 -47.50
C ARG A 129 41.43 -16.03 -46.74
N GLU A 130 40.44 -16.77 -47.23
CA GLU A 130 39.15 -16.94 -46.57
C GLU A 130 39.31 -17.66 -45.21
N GLU A 131 40.15 -18.71 -45.12
CA GLU A 131 40.43 -19.39 -43.85
C GLU A 131 41.10 -18.44 -42.84
N ARG A 132 42.11 -17.66 -43.26
CA ARG A 132 42.75 -16.68 -42.37
C ARG A 132 41.81 -15.54 -41.95
N GLU A 133 40.91 -15.12 -42.81
CA GLU A 133 39.88 -14.13 -42.47
C GLU A 133 38.90 -14.70 -41.44
N VAL A 134 38.46 -15.95 -41.61
CA VAL A 134 37.59 -16.63 -40.65
C VAL A 134 38.30 -16.84 -39.31
N ASP A 135 39.58 -17.23 -39.31
CA ASP A 135 40.37 -17.39 -38.10
C ASP A 135 40.57 -16.06 -37.36
N ALA A 136 40.87 -14.99 -38.09
CA ALA A 136 40.96 -13.65 -37.51
C ALA A 136 39.60 -13.21 -36.91
N GLN A 137 38.49 -13.48 -37.61
CA GLN A 137 37.15 -13.22 -37.08
C GLN A 137 36.86 -14.05 -35.83
N LEU A 138 37.23 -15.34 -35.81
CA LEU A 138 37.09 -16.21 -34.64
C LEU A 138 37.91 -15.71 -33.45
N GLU A 139 39.14 -15.27 -33.66
CA GLU A 139 39.96 -14.69 -32.61
C GLU A 139 39.35 -13.39 -32.05
N THR A 140 38.87 -12.50 -32.92
CA THR A 140 38.20 -11.27 -32.46
C THR A 140 36.92 -11.57 -31.69
N LEU A 141 36.14 -12.57 -32.10
CA LEU A 141 34.95 -13.02 -31.40
C LEU A 141 35.30 -13.66 -30.06
N ARG A 142 36.36 -14.46 -29.98
CA ARG A 142 36.86 -15.04 -28.72
C ARG A 142 37.29 -13.96 -27.73
N LEU A 143 37.97 -12.91 -28.20
CA LEU A 143 38.34 -11.76 -27.36
C LEU A 143 37.10 -11.00 -26.87
N LYS A 144 36.14 -10.70 -27.77
CA LYS A 144 34.86 -10.07 -27.39
C LYS A 144 34.09 -10.90 -26.37
N LEU A 145 34.09 -12.22 -26.50
CA LEU A 145 33.42 -13.12 -25.57
C LEU A 145 34.07 -13.05 -24.19
N ARG A 146 35.41 -13.01 -24.11
CA ARG A 146 36.14 -12.81 -22.85
C ARG A 146 35.79 -11.46 -22.21
N ASP A 147 35.80 -10.38 -23.00
CA ASP A 147 35.47 -9.04 -22.50
C ASP A 147 34.03 -8.97 -21.97
N LEU A 148 33.07 -9.55 -22.71
CA LEU A 148 31.67 -9.65 -22.27
C LEU A 148 31.53 -10.52 -21.01
N THR A 149 32.32 -11.58 -20.88
CA THR A 149 32.31 -12.43 -19.69
C THR A 149 32.78 -11.66 -18.45
N VAL A 150 33.86 -10.89 -18.59
CA VAL A 150 34.37 -10.02 -17.52
C VAL A 150 33.36 -8.91 -17.17
N ALA A 151 32.73 -8.31 -18.18
CA ALA A 151 31.68 -7.31 -17.98
C ALA A 151 30.47 -7.90 -17.25
N ASN A 152 30.02 -9.11 -17.61
CA ASN A 152 28.93 -9.80 -16.93
C ASN A 152 29.28 -10.10 -15.47
N GLN A 153 30.48 -10.62 -15.19
CA GLN A 153 30.92 -10.86 -13.80
C GLN A 153 30.94 -9.56 -12.98
N ARG A 154 31.36 -8.45 -13.58
CA ARG A 154 31.32 -7.14 -12.93
C ARG A 154 29.88 -6.71 -12.65
N LEU A 155 28.98 -6.85 -13.62
CA LEU A 155 27.56 -6.52 -13.44
C LEU A 155 26.90 -7.38 -12.36
N GLU A 156 27.25 -8.66 -12.26
CA GLU A 156 26.76 -9.53 -11.18
C GLU A 156 27.23 -9.05 -9.79
N LEU A 157 28.49 -8.61 -9.67
CA LEU A 157 29.01 -8.05 -8.42
C LEU A 157 28.31 -6.72 -8.07
N GLU A 158 28.10 -5.84 -9.06
CA GLU A 158 27.36 -4.59 -8.89
C GLU A 158 25.89 -4.85 -8.49
N GLN A 159 25.25 -5.87 -9.08
CA GLN A 159 23.91 -6.29 -8.71
C GLN A 159 23.83 -6.79 -7.26
N LYS A 160 24.80 -7.61 -6.83
CA LYS A 160 24.89 -8.07 -5.43
C LYS A 160 25.07 -6.91 -4.46
N ALA A 161 25.98 -5.97 -4.78
CA ALA A 161 26.19 -4.77 -3.96
C ALA A 161 24.93 -3.88 -3.87
N LEU A 162 24.21 -3.72 -4.98
CA LEU A 162 22.93 -3.00 -4.98
C LEU A 162 21.86 -3.72 -4.16
N HIS A 163 21.83 -5.05 -4.21
CA HIS A 163 20.91 -5.85 -3.40
C HIS A 163 21.17 -5.67 -1.90
N GLU A 164 22.43 -5.76 -1.47
CA GLU A 164 22.85 -5.51 -0.09
C GLU A 164 22.48 -4.09 0.36
N ARG A 165 22.75 -3.08 -0.47
CA ARG A 165 22.37 -1.69 -0.18
C ARG A 165 20.86 -1.52 -0.05
N THR A 166 20.09 -2.20 -0.90
CA THR A 166 18.62 -2.18 -0.85
C THR A 166 18.11 -2.84 0.43
N GLN A 167 18.71 -3.96 0.85
CA GLN A 167 18.40 -4.59 2.12
C GLN A 167 18.70 -3.66 3.29
N HIS A 168 19.87 -3.01 3.33
CA HIS A 168 20.20 -2.02 4.35
C HIS A 168 19.20 -0.86 4.43
N PHE A 169 18.73 -0.35 3.29
CA PHE A 169 17.69 0.68 3.29
C PHE A 169 16.36 0.16 3.83
N ARG A 170 15.95 -1.07 3.48
CA ARG A 170 14.74 -1.68 4.05
C ARG A 170 14.86 -1.89 5.55
N ASP A 171 16.03 -2.29 6.04
CA ASP A 171 16.29 -2.44 7.48
C ASP A 171 16.23 -1.09 8.20
N LEU A 172 16.74 -0.03 7.59
CA LEU A 172 16.61 1.32 8.14
C LEU A 172 15.16 1.79 8.16
N VAL A 173 14.41 1.60 7.06
CA VAL A 173 12.99 1.96 6.99
C VAL A 173 12.18 1.21 8.04
N THR A 174 12.40 -0.09 8.21
CA THR A 174 11.71 -0.89 9.24
C THR A 174 12.09 -0.45 10.65
N ARG A 175 13.36 -0.10 10.91
CA ARG A 175 13.78 0.48 12.19
C ARG A 175 13.15 1.83 12.47
N VAL A 176 12.80 2.61 11.44
CA VAL A 176 12.24 3.95 11.56
C VAL A 176 10.70 3.94 11.48
N ALA A 177 10.08 2.83 11.06
CA ALA A 177 8.63 2.70 10.91
C ALA A 177 7.83 3.01 12.19
N PHE A 178 8.43 2.88 13.38
CA PHE A 178 7.76 3.29 14.62
C PHE A 178 7.53 4.81 14.70
N LEU A 179 8.28 5.63 13.95
CA LEU A 179 8.07 7.08 13.88
C LEU A 179 6.75 7.43 13.21
N ASP A 180 6.24 6.59 12.30
CA ASP A 180 4.96 6.82 11.62
C ASP A 180 3.79 6.82 12.63
N ASP A 181 3.92 6.06 13.72
CA ASP A 181 2.91 5.97 14.78
C ASP A 181 3.04 7.07 15.86
N ILE A 182 4.15 7.83 15.91
CA ILE A 182 4.39 8.85 16.95
C ILE A 182 3.32 9.95 16.98
N PRO A 183 2.83 10.47 15.83
CA PRO A 183 1.75 11.46 15.82
C PRO A 183 0.52 10.97 16.59
N GLU A 184 0.13 9.72 16.37
CA GLU A 184 -1.06 9.14 17.01
C GLU A 184 -0.82 8.77 18.47
N ARG A 185 0.33 8.16 18.77
CA ARG A 185 0.62 7.63 20.13
C ARG A 185 1.03 8.69 21.13
N ALA A 186 1.77 9.72 20.70
CA ALA A 186 2.37 10.70 21.61
C ALA A 186 1.85 12.11 21.38
N ILE A 187 1.77 12.58 20.12
CA ILE A 187 1.44 13.98 19.84
C ILE A 187 -0.03 14.28 20.10
N LEU A 188 -0.96 13.41 19.65
CA LEU A 188 -2.39 13.62 19.86
C LEU A 188 -2.80 13.63 21.34
N PRO A 189 -2.37 12.67 22.18
CA PRO A 189 -2.65 12.73 23.62
C PRO A 189 -2.09 13.98 24.28
N LEU A 190 -0.85 14.38 23.92
CA LEU A 190 -0.23 15.59 24.49
C LEU A 190 -1.03 16.85 24.15
N LYS A 191 -1.51 16.97 22.90
CA LYS A 191 -2.38 18.08 22.48
C LYS A 191 -3.69 18.11 23.27
N ARG A 192 -4.35 16.95 23.43
CA ARG A 192 -5.57 16.85 24.25
C ARG A 192 -5.32 17.28 25.69
N THR A 193 -4.21 16.82 26.31
CA THR A 193 -3.88 17.26 27.68
C THR A 193 -3.59 18.75 27.77
N ALA A 194 -3.00 19.36 26.73
CA ALA A 194 -2.78 20.81 26.70
C ALA A 194 -4.10 21.60 26.56
N GLU A 195 -5.05 21.09 25.77
CA GLU A 195 -6.40 21.63 25.66
C GLU A 195 -7.14 21.52 27.00
N ASP A 196 -7.07 20.36 27.66
CA ASP A 196 -7.69 20.13 28.98
C ASP A 196 -7.10 21.08 30.06
N ILE A 197 -5.78 21.29 30.06
CA ILE A 197 -5.12 22.23 30.97
C ILE A 197 -5.59 23.67 30.70
N SER A 198 -5.75 24.04 29.43
CA SER A 198 -6.22 25.37 29.05
C SER A 198 -7.67 25.60 29.50
N ALA A 199 -8.54 24.61 29.29
CA ALA A 199 -9.93 24.64 29.76
C ALA A 199 -10.02 24.69 31.30
N LEU A 200 -9.16 23.95 32.01
CA LEU A 200 -9.07 24.00 33.46
C LEU A 200 -8.64 25.39 33.95
N HIS A 201 -7.67 26.01 33.28
CA HIS A 201 -7.23 27.36 33.61
C HIS A 201 -8.34 28.39 33.42
N GLU A 202 -9.10 28.31 32.33
CA GLU A 202 -10.29 29.16 32.12
C GLU A 202 -11.35 28.95 33.20
N ALA A 203 -11.59 27.70 33.61
CA ALA A 203 -12.52 27.39 34.69
C ALA A 203 -12.07 27.99 36.04
N PHE A 204 -10.77 27.99 36.34
CA PHE A 204 -10.24 28.65 37.53
C PHE A 204 -10.48 30.16 37.49
N ILE A 205 -10.23 30.82 36.35
CA ILE A 205 -10.50 32.25 36.19
C ILE A 205 -11.99 32.55 36.40
N GLN A 206 -12.87 31.70 35.84
CA GLN A 206 -14.32 31.84 36.05
C GLN A 206 -14.68 31.67 37.53
N MET A 207 -14.14 30.67 38.22
CA MET A 207 -14.37 30.46 39.65
C MET A 207 -13.93 31.67 40.48
N ASP A 208 -12.77 32.24 40.20
CA ASP A 208 -12.28 33.45 40.88
C ASP A 208 -13.22 34.64 40.62
N SER A 209 -13.74 34.79 39.40
CA SER A 209 -14.74 35.83 39.10
C SER A 209 -16.06 35.61 39.84
N ILE A 210 -16.52 34.36 39.97
CA ILE A 210 -17.74 34.02 40.70
C ILE A 210 -17.56 34.27 42.19
N GLN A 211 -16.39 33.93 42.74
CA GLN A 211 -16.07 34.19 44.14
C GLN A 211 -16.08 35.70 44.44
N THR A 212 -15.45 36.51 43.59
CA THR A 212 -15.47 37.97 43.78
C THR A 212 -16.88 38.54 43.69
N ALA A 213 -17.71 38.09 42.75
CA ALA A 213 -19.12 38.48 42.66
C ALA A 213 -19.93 38.07 43.90
N LEU A 214 -19.76 36.83 44.41
CA LEU A 214 -20.42 36.35 45.63
C LEU A 214 -20.00 37.15 46.87
N GLU A 215 -18.72 37.53 46.96
CA GLU A 215 -18.22 38.38 48.04
C GLU A 215 -18.84 39.79 47.98
N GLU A 216 -18.99 40.35 46.79
CA GLU A 216 -19.66 41.63 46.56
C GLU A 216 -21.15 41.56 46.93
N ASP A 217 -21.88 40.55 46.46
CA ASP A 217 -23.29 40.33 46.79
C ASP A 217 -23.49 40.15 48.30
N SER A 218 -22.59 39.41 48.96
CA SER A 218 -22.60 39.27 50.42
C SER A 218 -22.41 40.61 51.13
N ARG A 219 -21.50 41.46 50.63
CA ARG A 219 -21.30 42.83 51.14
C ARG A 219 -22.53 43.70 50.89
N GLN A 220 -23.12 43.64 49.70
CA GLN A 220 -24.32 44.40 49.34
C GLN A 220 -25.52 43.97 50.19
N TYR A 221 -25.74 42.67 50.38
CA TYR A 221 -26.78 42.13 51.24
C TYR A 221 -26.62 42.61 52.68
N LYS A 222 -25.39 42.57 53.23
CA LYS A 222 -25.11 43.13 54.57
C LYS A 222 -25.46 44.62 54.66
N ARG A 223 -25.08 45.43 53.65
CA ARG A 223 -25.43 46.86 53.58
C ARG A 223 -26.95 47.07 53.52
N SER A 224 -27.64 46.36 52.64
CA SER A 224 -29.11 46.44 52.49
C SER A 224 -29.85 46.04 53.77
N LYS A 225 -29.40 44.97 54.44
CA LYS A 225 -29.94 44.52 55.73
C LYS A 225 -29.76 45.57 56.84
N VAL A 226 -28.62 46.27 56.89
CA VAL A 226 -28.40 47.36 57.85
C VAL A 226 -29.31 48.54 57.54
N ALA A 227 -29.43 48.93 56.27
CA ALA A 227 -30.29 50.01 55.83
C ALA A 227 -31.77 49.74 56.17
N THR A 228 -32.29 48.55 55.87
CA THR A 228 -33.67 48.15 56.21
C THR A 228 -33.90 48.09 57.72
N ARG A 229 -32.95 47.57 58.52
CA ARG A 229 -33.06 47.67 59.99
C ARG A 229 -33.13 49.13 60.46
N GLY A 230 -32.38 50.03 59.84
CA GLY A 230 -32.43 51.47 60.08
C GLY A 230 -33.80 52.07 59.75
N THR A 231 -34.39 51.72 58.60
CA THR A 231 -35.71 52.21 58.19
C THR A 231 -36.81 51.71 59.13
N PHE A 232 -36.82 50.42 59.49
CA PHE A 232 -37.77 49.89 60.48
C PHE A 232 -37.63 50.55 61.85
N ARG A 233 -36.39 50.82 62.30
CA ARG A 233 -36.15 51.54 63.56
C ARG A 233 -36.67 52.97 63.51
N ASN A 234 -36.48 53.67 62.41
CA ASN A 234 -37.01 55.02 62.20
C ASN A 234 -38.53 55.03 62.12
N LEU A 235 -39.14 54.06 61.43
CA LEU A 235 -40.59 53.87 61.39
C LEU A 235 -41.16 53.63 62.79
N ARG A 236 -40.53 52.74 63.57
CA ARG A 236 -40.91 52.49 64.97
C ARG A 236 -40.83 53.76 65.81
N LYS A 237 -39.75 54.54 65.71
CA LYS A 237 -39.61 55.82 66.43
C LYS A 237 -40.73 56.80 66.07
N ARG A 238 -41.03 56.96 64.77
CA ARG A 238 -42.14 57.81 64.30
C ARG A 238 -43.48 57.32 64.83
N PHE A 239 -43.72 56.01 64.80
CA PHE A 239 -44.95 55.42 65.32
C PHE A 239 -45.09 55.65 66.83
N THR A 240 -44.02 55.42 67.61
CA THR A 240 -44.04 55.65 69.06
C THR A 240 -44.20 57.13 69.43
N ALA A 241 -43.59 58.04 68.67
CA ALA A 241 -43.77 59.48 68.86
C ALA A 241 -45.22 59.90 68.56
N ARG A 242 -45.79 59.41 67.45
CA ARG A 242 -47.19 59.65 67.09
C ARG A 242 -48.16 59.07 68.12
N THR A 243 -47.88 57.90 68.69
CA THR A 243 -48.72 57.33 69.78
C THR A 243 -48.55 58.09 71.10
N ALA A 244 -47.39 58.68 71.36
CA ALA A 244 -47.16 59.53 72.54
C ALA A 244 -47.83 60.91 72.40
N GLU A 245 -47.93 61.45 71.19
CA GLU A 245 -48.78 62.61 70.88
C GLU A 245 -50.28 62.28 71.01
N MET A 246 -50.64 61.00 70.89
CA MET A 246 -52.01 60.46 70.98
C MET A 246 -52.35 59.90 72.38
N THR A 247 -51.70 60.37 73.45
CA THR A 247 -52.15 60.06 74.82
C THR A 247 -53.25 61.01 75.26
N TYR A 248 -54.50 60.63 74.98
CA TYR A 248 -55.72 61.29 75.44
C TYR A 248 -55.90 61.07 76.94
N ARG A 249 -55.93 62.14 77.74
CA ARG A 249 -56.11 62.04 79.20
C ARG A 249 -57.40 62.67 79.69
N THR A 250 -58.11 63.44 78.85
CA THR A 250 -59.40 64.05 79.20
C THR A 250 -60.45 63.74 78.13
N THR A 251 -61.73 63.85 78.49
CA THR A 251 -62.87 63.67 77.58
C THR A 251 -62.94 64.75 76.49
N GLU A 252 -62.35 65.92 76.73
CA GLU A 252 -62.25 67.04 75.79
C GLU A 252 -61.27 66.74 74.63
N ASP A 253 -60.16 66.03 74.90
CA ASP A 253 -59.19 65.66 73.86
C ASP A 253 -59.79 64.67 72.83
N LEU A 254 -60.80 63.88 73.23
CA LEU A 254 -61.51 62.93 72.36
C LEU A 254 -62.49 63.65 71.42
N GLU A 255 -63.09 64.75 71.87
CA GLU A 255 -64.00 65.56 71.06
C GLU A 255 -63.24 66.34 69.97
N GLU A 256 -62.05 66.89 70.28
CA GLU A 256 -61.16 67.49 69.29
C GLU A 256 -60.68 66.49 68.24
N LEU A 257 -60.42 65.24 68.64
CA LEU A 257 -60.02 64.19 67.70
C LEU A 257 -61.20 63.76 66.81
N HIS A 258 -62.42 63.68 67.35
CA HIS A 258 -63.62 63.44 66.55
C HIS A 258 -63.84 64.57 65.54
N ALA A 259 -63.64 65.84 65.92
CA ALA A 259 -63.71 66.98 65.02
C ALA A 259 -62.59 66.97 63.94
N LYS A 260 -61.35 66.59 64.29
CA LYS A 260 -60.25 66.42 63.33
C LYS A 260 -60.45 65.23 62.38
N LEU A 261 -61.04 64.14 62.85
CA LEU A 261 -61.40 63.00 61.99
C LEU A 261 -62.58 63.31 61.07
N LEU A 262 -63.58 64.05 61.56
CA LEU A 262 -64.72 64.53 60.76
C LEU A 262 -64.29 65.51 59.67
N THR A 263 -63.31 66.38 59.93
CA THR A 263 -62.74 67.29 58.92
C THR A 263 -61.88 66.56 57.89
N MET A 264 -61.15 65.51 58.28
CA MET A 264 -60.45 64.62 57.34
C MET A 264 -61.37 63.67 56.55
N HIS A 265 -62.63 63.50 56.95
CA HIS A 265 -63.64 62.67 56.27
C HIS A 265 -64.74 63.47 55.56
N SER A 266 -64.59 64.80 55.40
CA SER A 266 -65.49 65.56 54.54
C SER A 266 -65.27 65.14 53.07
N PRO A 267 -66.32 64.71 52.34
CA PRO A 267 -66.17 64.31 50.95
C PRO A 267 -66.02 65.58 50.12
N THR A 268 -64.82 65.83 49.60
CA THR A 268 -64.63 66.75 48.48
C THR A 268 -65.44 66.21 47.30
N LYS A 269 -66.61 66.82 47.10
CA LYS A 269 -67.44 66.68 45.92
C LYS A 269 -66.58 66.86 44.67
N ALA A 270 -66.67 65.89 43.77
CA ALA A 270 -66.25 66.02 42.40
C ALA A 270 -66.92 67.23 41.75
N SER A 271 -66.12 68.11 41.17
CA SER A 271 -66.52 68.98 40.07
C SER A 271 -65.79 68.51 38.83
N LEU A 272 -66.58 68.24 37.78
CA LEU A 272 -66.18 67.96 36.40
C LEU A 272 -65.10 68.92 35.88
#